data_AF-A3CRW2-F1
#
_entry.id   AF-A3CRW2-F1
#
_cell.length_a   1.000
_cell.length_b   1.000
_cell.length_c   1.000
_cell.angle_alpha   90.00
_cell.angle_beta   90.00
_cell.angle_gamma   90.00
#
_symmetry.space_group_name_H-M   'P 1'
#
loop_
_entity.id
_entity.type
_entity.pdbx_description
1 polymer ?
#
loop_
_entity_poly.entity_id
_entity_poly.type
_entity_poly.pdbx_seq_one_letter_code
_entity_poly.pdbx_strand_id
1 'polypeptide(L)' 'MAKGRAATAVNVELVLLYWHIGDRIGRDILKEERAPYGKRILSTLSKELIAEYGPG' A
#
# COMPACT_ATOMS: atom_id res chain seq x y z
N MET A 1 31.62 2.92 2.15
CA MET A 1 31.09 4.18 2.70
C MET A 1 30.24 4.96 1.68
N ALA A 2 30.78 5.43 0.54
CA ALA A 2 30.02 6.23 -0.43
C ALA A 2 28.90 5.47 -1.18
N LYS A 3 29.17 4.24 -1.66
CA LYS A 3 28.17 3.41 -2.37
C LYS A 3 26.92 3.10 -1.53
N GLY A 4 27.11 2.81 -0.24
CA GLY A 4 25.99 2.55 0.69
C GLY A 4 25.12 3.79 0.90
N ARG A 5 25.72 4.96 1.08
CA ARG A 5 24.98 6.23 1.20
C ARG A 5 24.19 6.57 -0.07
N ALA A 6 24.77 6.34 -1.24
CA ALA A 6 24.09 6.51 -2.52
C ALA A 6 22.88 5.56 -2.65
N ALA A 7 23.05 4.28 -2.29
CA ALA A 7 21.96 3.31 -2.31
C ALA A 7 20.82 3.70 -1.34
N THR A 8 21.15 4.17 -0.13
CA THR A 8 20.15 4.67 0.83
C THR A 8 19.39 5.87 0.28
N ALA A 9 20.08 6.85 -0.30
CA ALA A 9 19.43 8.03 -0.88
C ALA A 9 18.45 7.64 -1.99
N VAL A 10 18.87 6.77 -2.91
CA VAL A 10 18.01 6.26 -3.99
C VAL A 10 16.79 5.52 -3.43
N ASN A 11 16.96 4.69 -2.40
CA ASN A 11 15.84 3.98 -1.79
C ASN A 11 14.83 4.92 -1.13
N VAL A 12 15.30 5.98 -0.47
CA VAL A 12 14.43 7.01 0.12
C VAL A 12 13.62 7.71 -0.98
N GLU A 13 14.28 8.14 -2.06
CA GLU A 13 13.62 8.78 -3.19
C GLU A 13 12.58 7.87 -3.85
N LEU A 14 12.88 6.58 -4.02
CA LEU A 14 11.93 5.61 -4.56
C LEU A 14 10.70 5.45 -3.66
N VAL A 15 10.89 5.36 -2.34
CA VAL A 15 9.78 5.27 -1.38
C VAL A 15 8.89 6.51 -1.48
N LEU A 16 9.47 7.71 -1.50
CA LEU A 16 8.73 8.96 -1.62
C LEU A 16 7.99 9.06 -2.96
N LEU A 17 8.66 8.71 -4.06
CA LEU A 17 8.06 8.69 -5.40
C LEU A 17 6.84 7.77 -5.44
N TYR A 18 6.95 6.54 -4.95
CA TYR A 18 5.83 5.61 -4.94
C TYR A 18 4.71 6.05 -4.01
N TRP A 19 5.03 6.71 -2.89
CA TRP A 19 4.01 7.34 -2.05
C TRP A 19 3.23 8.41 -2.81
N HIS A 20 3.91 9.34 -3.46
CA HIS A 20 3.26 10.40 -4.23
C HIS A 20 2.41 9.86 -5.39
N ILE A 21 2.87 8.82 -6.08
CA ILE A 21 2.08 8.14 -7.11
C ILE A 21 0.82 7.53 -6.51
N GLY A 22 0.95 6.77 -5.42
CA GLY A 22 -0.18 6.13 -4.75
C GLY A 22 -1.21 7.12 -4.23
N ASP A 23 -0.75 8.21 -3.62
CA ASP A 23 -1.59 9.29 -3.12
C ASP A 23 -2.33 10.01 -4.27
N ARG A 24 -1.66 10.28 -5.39
CA ARG A 24 -2.31 10.83 -6.58
C ARG A 24 -3.36 9.89 -7.17
N ILE A 25 -3.07 8.59 -7.27
CA ILE A 25 -4.05 7.58 -7.70
C ILE A 25 -5.24 7.58 -6.74
N GLY A 26 -4.98 7.60 -5.42
CA GLY A 26 -5.98 7.65 -4.38
C GLY A 26 -6.93 8.83 -4.55
N ARG A 27 -6.39 10.04 -4.72
CA ARG A 27 -7.18 11.27 -4.83
C ARG A 27 -7.83 11.44 -6.21
N ASP A 28 -7.07 11.32 -7.29
CA ASP A 28 -7.52 11.72 -8.62
C ASP A 28 -8.33 10.62 -9.32
N ILE A 29 -7.94 9.36 -9.13
CA ILE A 29 -8.53 8.21 -9.87
C ILE A 29 -9.57 7.51 -9.00
N LEU A 30 -9.20 7.22 -7.76
CA LEU A 30 -10.05 6.47 -6.83
C LEU A 30 -10.96 7.39 -6.00
N LYS A 31 -10.76 8.71 -6.02
CA LYS A 31 -11.59 9.69 -5.29
C LYS A 31 -11.71 9.36 -3.80
N GLU A 32 -10.57 9.02 -3.20
CA GLU A 32 -10.45 8.64 -1.78
C GLU A 32 -11.20 7.34 -1.41
N GLU A 33 -11.76 6.63 -2.38
CA GLU A 33 -12.40 5.34 -2.19
C GLU A 33 -11.40 4.18 -2.33
N ARG A 34 -11.73 3.05 -1.70
CA ARG A 34 -11.01 1.80 -1.96
C ARG A 34 -11.32 1.32 -3.38
N ALA A 35 -10.26 0.97 -4.12
CA ALA A 35 -10.41 0.31 -5.41
C ALA A 35 -11.24 -0.99 -5.27
N PRO A 36 -12.05 -1.37 -6.27
CA PRO A 36 -12.90 -2.57 -6.20
C PRO A 36 -12.15 -3.87 -5.89
N TYR A 37 -10.93 -4.03 -6.42
CA TYR A 37 -10.08 -5.19 -6.10
C TYR A 37 -9.66 -5.18 -4.62
N GLY A 38 -9.38 -4.00 -4.06
CA GLY A 38 -9.04 -3.84 -2.64
C GLY A 38 -10.21 -4.17 -1.72
N LYS A 39 -11.44 -3.78 -2.10
CA LYS A 39 -12.67 -4.16 -1.38
C LYS A 39 -12.83 -5.69 -1.33
N ARG A 40 -12.55 -6.38 -2.45
CA ARG A 40 -12.58 -7.85 -2.53
C ARG A 40 -11.52 -8.51 -1.65
N ILE A 41 -10.25 -8.08 -1.75
CA ILE A 41 -9.15 -8.65 -0.96
C ILE A 41 -9.43 -8.50 0.54
N LEU A 42 -9.89 -7.31 0.98
CA LEU A 42 -10.22 -7.08 2.38
C LEU A 42 -11.34 -8.02 2.85
N SER A 43 -12.41 -8.18 2.06
CA SER A 43 -13.49 -9.11 2.41
C SER A 43 -13.00 -10.55 2.51
N THR A 44 -12.15 -11.00 1.58
CA THR A 44 -11.57 -12.34 1.64
C THR A 44 -10.71 -12.51 2.88
N LEU A 45 -9.79 -11.57 3.15
CA LEU A 45 -8.91 -11.61 4.31
C LEU A 45 -9.70 -11.60 5.62
N SER A 46 -10.73 -10.76 5.75
CA SER A 46 -11.57 -10.74 6.94
C SER A 46 -12.29 -12.07 7.17
N LYS A 47 -12.77 -12.73 6.11
CA LYS A 47 -13.40 -14.05 6.23
C LYS A 47 -12.41 -15.12 6.66
N GLU A 48 -11.21 -15.12 6.08
CA GLU A 48 -10.13 -16.05 6.43
C GLU A 48 -9.72 -15.88 7.90
N LEU A 49 -9.51 -14.63 8.34
CA LEU A 49 -9.13 -14.34 9.72
C LEU A 49 -10.23 -14.72 10.73
N ILE A 50 -11.51 -14.48 10.42
CA ILE A 50 -12.62 -14.90 11.28
C ILE A 50 -12.69 -16.43 11.37
N ALA A 51 -12.47 -17.14 10.26
CA ALA A 51 -12.46 -18.60 10.28
C ALA A 51 -11.32 -19.17 11.11
N GLU A 52 -10.15 -18.51 11.09
CA GLU A 52 -8.94 -19.00 11.77
C GLU A 52 -8.89 -18.59 13.25
N TYR A 53 -9.33 -17.38 13.58
CA TYR A 53 -9.14 -16.78 14.91
C TYR A 53 -10.46 -16.46 15.64
N GLY A 54 -11.60 -16.64 14.99
CA GLY A 54 -12.90 -16.22 15.49
C GLY A 54 -13.18 -14.73 15.22
N PRO A 55 -14.42 -14.28 15.47
CA PRO A 55 -14.73 -12.85 15.45
C PRO A 55 -13.93 -12.15 16.56
N GLY A 56 -13.25 -11.07 16.18
CA GLY A 56 -12.55 -10.18 17.11
C GLY A 56 -13.49 -9.39 18.00
#